data_AF-A0A3P4AWR5-F1
#
_entry.id   AF-A0A3P4AWR5-F1
#
_cell.length_a   1.000
_cell.length_b   1.000
_cell.length_c   1.000
_cell.angle_alpha   90.00
_cell.angle_beta   90.00
_cell.angle_gamma   90.00
#
_symmetry.space_group_name_H-M   'P 1'
#
loop_
_entity.id
_entity.type
_entity.pdbx_description
1 polymer ?
#
loop_
_entity_poly.entity_id
_entity_poly.type
_entity_poly.pdbx_seq_one_letter_code
_entity_poly.pdbx_strand_id
1 'polypeptide(L)'
;MLKELWERGLRRVLLLVTDGLPGIEEAIRRVYPMAGWQRCVVHMVRSSLGQVRSRDRALLAQDLKGVYMAGSRQEALGALERLREAWGARYPSLVAAWWENSGPCFAFTITPRCSGPIFAALT
;
A
#
# COMPACT_ATOMS: atom_id res chain seq x y z
N MET A 1 -18.07 -11.69 -1.08
CA MET A 1 -16.68 -11.85 -0.57
C MET A 1 -16.49 -11.49 0.91
N LEU A 2 -16.39 -10.21 1.34
CA LEU A 2 -16.06 -9.90 2.76
C LEU A 2 -17.06 -10.48 3.77
N LYS A 3 -18.36 -10.38 3.46
CA LYS A 3 -19.42 -10.99 4.28
C LYS A 3 -19.33 -12.51 4.33
N GLU A 4 -18.98 -13.16 3.22
CA GLU A 4 -18.81 -14.62 3.20
C GLU A 4 -17.63 -15.05 4.09
N LEU A 5 -16.52 -14.31 4.10
CA LEU A 5 -15.39 -14.58 5.01
C LEU A 5 -15.83 -14.45 6.47
N TRP A 6 -16.65 -13.45 6.76
CA TRP A 6 -17.28 -13.31 8.07
C TRP A 6 -18.21 -14.50 8.35
N GLU A 7 -19.13 -14.86 7.48
CA GLU A 7 -20.04 -16.01 7.69
C GLU A 7 -19.27 -17.31 7.93
N ARG A 8 -18.11 -17.50 7.30
CA ARG A 8 -17.19 -18.63 7.48
C ARG A 8 -16.35 -18.59 8.76
N GLY A 9 -16.52 -17.58 9.61
CA GLY A 9 -15.91 -17.51 10.95
C GLY A 9 -14.67 -16.62 11.07
N LEU A 10 -14.23 -15.94 10.01
CA LEU A 10 -13.14 -14.96 10.14
C LEU A 10 -13.66 -13.71 10.86
N ARG A 11 -13.36 -13.60 12.17
CA ARG A 11 -13.87 -12.53 13.06
C ARG A 11 -12.88 -11.40 13.29
N ARG A 12 -11.59 -11.73 13.47
CA ARG A 12 -10.55 -10.75 13.80
C ARG A 12 -9.54 -10.68 12.67
N VAL A 13 -9.46 -9.51 12.05
CA VAL A 13 -8.50 -9.20 11.00
C VAL A 13 -7.77 -7.93 11.43
N LEU A 14 -6.44 -7.99 11.46
CA LEU A 14 -5.62 -6.83 11.85
C LEU A 14 -5.45 -5.86 10.68
N LEU A 15 -5.26 -6.38 9.47
CA LEU A 15 -4.99 -5.60 8.28
C LEU A 15 -5.58 -6.27 7.05
N LEU A 16 -6.28 -5.49 6.22
CA LEU A 16 -6.73 -5.89 4.88
C LEU A 16 -5.97 -5.08 3.84
N VAL A 17 -5.28 -5.80 2.95
CA VAL A 17 -4.51 -5.21 1.85
C VAL A 17 -5.28 -5.43 0.55
N THR A 18 -5.65 -4.35 -0.14
CA THR A 18 -6.42 -4.42 -1.39
C THR A 18 -5.78 -3.57 -2.48
N ASP A 19 -6.06 -3.87 -3.75
CA ASP A 19 -5.66 -3.04 -4.89
C ASP A 19 -6.23 -1.60 -4.85
N GLY A 20 -7.26 -1.37 -4.04
CA GLY A 20 -7.82 -0.05 -3.77
C GLY A 20 -8.98 0.32 -4.68
N LEU A 21 -9.79 -0.67 -5.07
CA LEU A 21 -11.06 -0.46 -5.75
C LEU A 21 -11.92 0.60 -5.03
N PRO A 22 -12.62 1.47 -5.78
CA PRO A 22 -13.56 2.42 -5.18
C PRO A 22 -14.57 1.73 -4.27
N GLY A 23 -14.83 2.29 -3.09
CA GLY A 23 -15.79 1.73 -2.13
C GLY A 23 -15.26 0.57 -1.28
N ILE A 24 -14.03 0.08 -1.52
CA ILE A 24 -13.49 -1.08 -0.78
C ILE A 24 -13.20 -0.73 0.68
N GLU A 25 -12.73 0.48 0.96
CA GLU A 25 -12.46 0.93 2.32
C GLU A 25 -13.75 0.99 3.15
N GLU A 26 -14.81 1.56 2.57
CA GLU A 26 -16.13 1.61 3.20
C GLU A 26 -16.70 0.20 3.41
N ALA A 27 -16.53 -0.70 2.43
CA ALA A 27 -16.96 -2.09 2.56
C ALA A 27 -16.20 -2.82 3.68
N ILE A 28 -14.89 -2.59 3.79
CA ILE A 28 -14.07 -3.15 4.87
C ILE A 28 -14.52 -2.62 6.22
N ARG A 29 -14.68 -1.30 6.37
CA ARG A 29 -15.13 -0.69 7.63
C ARG A 29 -16.51 -1.18 8.07
N ARG A 30 -17.39 -1.55 7.13
CA ARG A 30 -18.72 -2.12 7.43
C ARG A 30 -18.66 -3.56 7.96
N VAL A 31 -17.76 -4.40 7.45
CA VAL A 31 -17.69 -5.83 7.82
C VAL A 31 -16.65 -6.09 8.92
N TYR A 32 -15.52 -5.41 8.86
CA TYR A 32 -14.38 -5.52 9.76
C TYR A 32 -14.01 -4.14 10.32
N PRO A 33 -14.84 -3.53 11.19
CA PRO A 33 -14.64 -2.16 11.67
C PRO A 33 -13.34 -1.95 12.44
N MET A 34 -12.76 -3.03 13.00
CA MET A 34 -11.49 -2.98 13.73
C MET A 34 -10.26 -3.28 12.85
N ALA A 35 -10.45 -3.67 11.59
CA ALA A 35 -9.33 -3.95 10.71
C ALA A 35 -8.74 -2.66 10.15
N GLY A 36 -7.41 -2.57 10.16
CA GLY A 36 -6.71 -1.59 9.35
C GLY A 36 -6.93 -1.87 7.85
N TRP A 37 -6.86 -0.83 7.04
CA TRP A 37 -6.88 -0.95 5.59
C TRP A 37 -5.58 -0.39 4.99
N GLN A 38 -5.05 -1.10 4.01
CA GLN A 38 -3.88 -0.69 3.25
C GLN A 38 -4.11 -0.88 1.75
N ARG A 39 -3.71 0.11 0.96
CA ARG A 39 -3.56 -0.07 -0.48
C ARG A 39 -2.32 -0.89 -0.79
N CYS A 40 -2.47 -1.87 -1.67
CA CYS A 40 -1.43 -2.81 -2.03
C CYS A 40 -0.30 -2.11 -2.80
N VAL A 41 0.88 -2.03 -2.18
CA VAL A 41 2.09 -1.43 -2.78
C VAL A 41 2.49 -2.16 -4.07
N VAL A 42 2.36 -3.49 -4.13
CA VAL A 42 2.69 -4.25 -5.35
C VAL A 42 1.82 -3.80 -6.53
N HIS A 43 0.52 -3.58 -6.30
CA HIS A 43 -0.38 -3.07 -7.33
C HIS A 43 -0.06 -1.61 -7.69
N MET A 44 0.28 -0.76 -6.72
CA MET A 44 0.76 0.60 -6.98
C MET A 44 2.00 0.62 -7.87
N VAL A 45 3.03 -0.17 -7.53
CA VAL A 45 4.26 -0.29 -8.32
C VAL A 45 3.97 -0.82 -9.71
N ARG A 46 3.19 -1.90 -9.84
CA ARG A 46 2.84 -2.47 -11.14
C ARG A 46 2.09 -1.46 -12.02
N SER A 47 1.12 -0.74 -11.45
CA SER A 47 0.37 0.31 -12.14
C SER A 47 1.31 1.42 -12.63
N SER A 48 2.18 1.92 -11.75
CA SER A 48 3.18 2.93 -12.09
C SER A 48 4.12 2.52 -13.22
N LEU A 49 4.68 1.30 -13.18
CA LEU A 49 5.58 0.82 -14.23
C LEU A 49 4.88 0.59 -15.57
N GLY A 50 3.57 0.32 -15.55
CA GLY A 50 2.75 0.20 -16.76
C GLY A 50 2.51 1.53 -17.48
N GLN A 51 2.55 2.65 -16.76
CA GLN A 51 2.24 3.99 -17.28
C GLN A 51 3.46 4.76 -17.83
N VAL A 52 4.67 4.25 -17.62
CA VAL A 52 5.91 4.96 -17.99
C VAL A 52 6.64 4.32 -19.17
N ARG A 53 7.53 5.10 -19.80
CA ARG A 53 8.38 4.63 -20.89
C ARG A 53 9.32 3.52 -20.40
N SER A 54 9.58 2.53 -21.26
CA SER A 54 10.41 1.37 -20.89
C SER A 54 11.78 1.74 -20.32
N ARG A 55 12.43 2.77 -20.89
CA ARG A 55 13.75 3.26 -20.44
C ARG A 55 13.77 3.81 -19.02
N ASP A 56 12.62 4.27 -18.51
CA ASP A 56 12.52 4.89 -17.19
C ASP A 56 12.14 3.87 -16.10
N ARG A 57 11.64 2.68 -16.49
CA ARG A 57 11.06 1.70 -15.57
C ARG A 57 12.03 1.26 -14.47
N ALA A 58 13.29 1.00 -14.82
CA ALA A 58 14.28 0.50 -13.87
C ALA A 58 14.59 1.54 -12.78
N LEU A 59 14.85 2.79 -13.19
CA LEU A 59 15.15 3.88 -12.27
C LEU A 59 13.93 4.23 -11.41
N LEU A 60 12.75 4.34 -12.03
CA LEU A 60 11.51 4.58 -11.29
C LEU A 60 11.24 3.47 -10.27
N ALA A 61 11.44 2.19 -10.61
CA ALA A 61 11.24 1.09 -9.67
C ALA A 61 12.15 1.20 -8.45
N GLN A 62 13.39 1.68 -8.63
CA GLN A 62 14.33 1.95 -7.54
C GLN A 62 13.86 3.10 -6.65
N ASP A 63 13.39 4.20 -7.25
CA ASP A 63 12.89 5.35 -6.49
C ASP A 63 11.62 5.01 -5.71
N LEU A 64 10.68 4.28 -6.33
CA LEU A 64 9.48 3.78 -5.68
C LEU A 64 9.83 2.83 -4.52
N LYS A 65 10.86 2.00 -4.66
CA LYS A 65 11.37 1.15 -3.57
C LYS A 65 11.83 1.97 -2.37
N GLY A 66 12.47 3.11 -2.60
CA GLY A 66 12.84 4.04 -1.53
C GLY A 66 11.63 4.54 -0.72
N VAL A 67 10.47 4.66 -1.35
CA VAL A 67 9.24 5.09 -0.67
C VAL A 67 8.68 4.00 0.24
N TYR A 68 8.43 2.80 -0.28
CA TYR A 68 7.74 1.76 0.49
C TYR A 68 8.65 0.94 1.42
N MET A 69 9.98 1.03 1.25
CA MET A 69 10.95 0.42 2.17
C MET A 69 11.45 1.38 3.26
N ALA A 70 10.93 2.61 3.32
CA ALA A 70 11.30 3.59 4.34
C ALA A 70 11.04 3.06 5.77
N GLY A 71 11.95 3.34 6.69
CA GLY A 71 11.89 2.88 8.08
C GLY A 71 10.95 3.70 8.96
N SER A 72 10.59 4.91 8.53
CA SER A 72 9.69 5.82 9.24
C SER A 72 8.79 6.57 8.27
N ARG A 73 7.69 7.15 8.80
CA ARG A 73 6.80 8.01 8.03
C ARG A 73 7.55 9.22 7.46
N GLN A 74 8.45 9.80 8.24
CA GLN A 74 9.27 10.95 7.84
C GLN A 74 10.19 10.59 6.67
N GLU A 75 10.88 9.45 6.74
CA GLU A 75 11.72 8.96 5.64
C GLU A 75 10.90 8.71 4.36
N ALA A 76 9.69 8.17 4.51
CA ALA A 76 8.82 7.87 3.37
C ALA A 76 8.30 9.14 2.70
N LEU A 77 7.94 10.17 3.48
CA LEU A 77 7.57 11.49 2.97
C LEU A 77 8.75 12.14 2.24
N GLY A 78 9.96 12.08 2.80
CA GLY A 78 11.16 12.58 2.14
C GLY A 78 11.50 11.82 0.85
N ALA A 79 11.25 10.51 0.80
CA ALA A 79 11.39 9.71 -0.42
C ALA A 79 10.37 10.11 -1.49
N LEU A 80 9.14 10.44 -1.09
CA LEU A 80 8.10 10.93 -2.00
C LEU A 80 8.38 12.34 -2.53
N GLU A 81 9.01 13.21 -1.73
CA GLU A 81 9.50 14.50 -2.22
C GLU A 81 10.57 14.34 -3.30
N ARG A 82 11.56 13.45 -3.07
CA ARG A 82 12.56 13.10 -4.09
C ARG A 82 11.92 12.50 -5.35
N LEU A 83 10.91 11.64 -5.18
CA LEU A 83 10.15 11.09 -6.30
C LEU A 83 9.46 12.20 -7.11
N ARG A 84 8.87 13.19 -6.43
CA ARG A 84 8.23 14.35 -7.05
C ARG A 84 9.25 15.19 -7.83
N GLU A 85 10.43 15.42 -7.28
CA GLU A 85 11.49 16.19 -7.96
C GLU A 85 11.99 15.47 -9.21
N ALA A 86 12.24 14.16 -9.12
CA ALA A 86 12.76 13.36 -10.23
C ALA A 86 11.73 13.14 -11.36
N TRP A 87 10.46 12.92 -10.99
CA TRP A 87 9.45 12.43 -11.94
C TRP A 87 8.24 13.33 -12.10
N GLY A 88 8.01 14.31 -11.24
CA GLY A 88 6.79 15.13 -11.21
C GLY A 88 6.54 15.92 -12.50
N ALA A 89 7.60 16.39 -13.17
CA ALA A 89 7.48 17.07 -14.45
C ALA A 89 7.09 16.12 -15.61
N ARG A 90 7.54 14.87 -15.57
CA ARG A 90 7.35 13.89 -16.65
C ARG A 90 6.10 13.03 -16.46
N TYR A 91 5.79 12.69 -15.20
CA TYR A 91 4.73 11.78 -14.80
C TYR A 91 3.93 12.37 -13.62
N PRO A 92 3.28 13.54 -13.78
CA PRO A 92 2.60 14.23 -12.68
C PRO A 92 1.48 13.39 -12.06
N SER A 93 0.69 12.67 -12.86
CA SER A 93 -0.39 11.81 -12.37
C SER A 93 0.12 10.63 -11.53
N LEU A 94 1.29 10.09 -11.88
CA LEU A 94 1.91 9.01 -11.11
C LEU A 94 2.31 9.52 -9.73
N VAL A 95 3.01 10.65 -9.69
CA VAL A 95 3.44 11.26 -8.42
C VAL A 95 2.23 11.63 -7.57
N ALA A 96 1.19 12.22 -8.17
CA ALA A 96 -0.06 12.54 -7.48
C ALA A 96 -0.70 11.29 -6.86
N ALA A 97 -0.80 10.19 -7.61
CA ALA A 97 -1.36 8.93 -7.10
C ALA A 97 -0.58 8.39 -5.89
N TRP A 98 0.75 8.48 -5.90
CA TRP A 98 1.57 8.08 -4.74
C TRP A 98 1.40 9.00 -3.54
N TRP A 99 1.12 10.29 -3.77
CA TRP A 99 0.90 11.26 -2.71
C TRP A 99 -0.47 11.11 -2.05
N GLU A 100 -1.53 10.99 -2.86
CA GLU A 100 -2.90 10.71 -2.40
C GLU A 100 -2.98 9.40 -1.60
N ASN A 101 -2.18 8.41 -1.98
CA ASN A 101 -2.17 7.09 -1.33
C ASN A 101 -1.07 6.91 -0.29
N SER A 102 -0.32 7.97 0.03
CA SER A 102 0.80 7.91 0.97
C SER A 102 0.36 7.36 2.34
N GLY A 103 -0.73 7.89 2.92
CA GLY A 103 -1.29 7.39 4.18
C GLY A 103 -1.63 5.89 4.15
N PRO A 104 -2.55 5.45 3.27
CA PRO A 104 -2.93 4.04 3.15
C PRO A 104 -1.77 3.11 2.79
N CYS A 105 -0.75 3.55 2.04
CA CYS A 105 0.42 2.75 1.71
C CYS A 105 1.35 2.50 2.91
N PHE A 106 1.31 3.34 3.94
CA PHE A 106 2.19 3.24 5.12
C PHE A 106 1.55 2.56 6.34
N ALA A 107 0.32 2.06 6.24
CA ALA A 107 -0.38 1.45 7.38
C ALA A 107 0.35 0.26 8.01
N PHE A 108 1.21 -0.44 7.25
CA PHE A 108 2.06 -1.53 7.79
C PHE A 108 3.14 -1.05 8.78
N THR A 109 3.53 0.23 8.73
CA THR A 109 4.54 0.80 9.66
C THR A 109 3.95 1.12 11.03
N ILE A 110 2.62 1.26 11.10
CA ILE A 110 1.85 1.61 12.30
C ILE A 110 1.27 0.34 12.95
N THR A 111 0.94 -0.68 12.15
CA THR A 111 0.56 -1.97 12.71
C THR A 111 1.77 -2.62 13.37
N PRO A 112 1.67 -3.09 14.62
CA PRO A 112 2.80 -3.74 15.27
C PRO A 112 3.22 -4.92 14.39
N ARG A 113 4.51 -4.99 14.03
CA ARG A 113 5.11 -6.23 13.54
C ARG A 113 4.69 -7.28 14.55
N CYS A 114 3.91 -8.27 14.14
CA CYS A 114 3.45 -9.31 15.03
C CYS A 114 4.69 -10.01 15.59
N SER A 115 5.13 -9.61 16.78
CA SER A 115 6.18 -10.24 17.59
C SER A 115 5.59 -11.36 18.44
N GLY A 116 4.62 -12.09 17.88
CA GLY A 116 3.91 -13.20 18.53
C GLY A 116 3.69 -14.36 17.56
N PRO A 117 3.57 -15.61 18.08
CA PRO A 117 3.66 -16.85 17.31
C PRO A 117 2.34 -17.17 16.59
N ILE A 118 1.88 -16.28 15.71
CA ILE A 118 0.70 -16.51 14.85
C ILE A 118 1.18 -16.62 13.39
N PHE A 119 2.26 -17.37 13.21
CA PHE A 119 2.53 -18.11 11.99
C PHE A 119 2.59 -19.58 12.41
N ALA A 120 1.47 -20.10 12.92
CA ALA A 120 1.27 -21.54 12.93
C ALA A 120 1.12 -21.94 11.47
N ALA A 121 2.25 -22.36 10.87
CA ALA A 121 2.26 -23.13 9.65
C ALA A 121 1.25 -24.27 9.83
N LEU A 122 0.19 -24.26 9.03
CA LEU A 122 -0.56 -25.48 8.76
C LEU A 122 0.30 -26.29 7.78
N THR A 123 1.21 -27.09 8.34
CA THR A 123 1.61 -28.37 7.75
C THR A 123 0.78 -29.48 8.37
#